data_AF-A0A8J6MVV3-F1
#
_entry.id   AF-A0A8J6MVV3-F1
#
_cell.length_a   1.000
_cell.length_b   1.000
_cell.length_c   1.000
_cell.angle_alpha   90.00
_cell.angle_beta   90.00
_cell.angle_gamma   90.00
#
_symmetry.space_group_name_H-M   'P 1'
#
loop_
_entity.id
_entity.type
_entity.pdbx_description
1 polymer ?
#
loop_
_entity_poly.entity_id
_entity_poly.type
_entity_poly.pdbx_seq_one_letter_code
_entity_poly.pdbx_strand_id
1 'polypeptide(L)'
;LPSLLYYSDQGLALPQGITRSLAGLLRYYKVSKTEQGYVGTTLAGTKYTVRDEAVVLEAFAAIWLKENEQSTLDVARALLRSVDLWEKDLSAIHGLAEGIVEQWQEMESGL
;
A
#
# COMPACT_ATOMS: atom_id res chain seq x y z
N LEU A 1 6.97 8.04 6.88
CA LEU A 1 6.80 7.14 8.05
C LEU A 1 6.88 7.86 9.41
N PRO A 2 7.89 8.72 9.70
CA PRO A 2 8.03 9.32 11.04
C PRO A 2 6.79 10.08 11.52
N SER A 3 6.15 10.86 10.64
CA SER A 3 4.94 11.60 10.98
C SER A 3 3.79 10.66 11.38
N LEU A 4 3.55 9.57 10.63
CA LEU A 4 2.50 8.60 10.94
C LEU A 4 2.68 8.00 12.35
N LEU A 5 3.92 7.62 12.67
CA LEU A 5 4.26 7.06 13.98
C LEU A 5 4.06 8.09 15.09
N TYR A 6 4.45 9.35 14.87
CA TYR A 6 4.20 10.42 15.84
C TYR A 6 2.71 10.54 16.21
N TYR A 7 1.79 10.57 15.23
CA TYR A 7 0.36 10.66 15.53
C TYR A 7 -0.14 9.42 16.28
N SER A 8 0.29 8.23 15.87
CA SER A 8 -0.05 6.98 16.55
C SER A 8 0.42 6.95 18.01
N ASP A 9 1.68 7.34 18.25
CA ASP A 9 2.29 7.32 19.59
C ASP A 9 1.65 8.36 20.53
N GLN A 10 1.11 9.45 19.97
CA GLN A 10 0.36 10.46 20.72
C GLN A 10 -1.13 10.09 20.91
N GLY A 11 -1.59 8.95 20.37
CA GLY A 11 -3.01 8.57 20.40
C GLY A 11 -3.92 9.52 19.61
N LEU A 12 -3.34 10.27 18.67
CA LEU A 12 -4.07 11.23 17.84
C LEU A 12 -4.68 10.53 16.63
N ALA A 13 -5.77 11.09 16.12
CA ALA A 13 -6.33 10.68 14.84
C ALA A 13 -5.28 10.83 13.72
N LEU A 14 -5.18 9.84 12.85
CA LEU A 14 -4.26 9.86 11.72
C LEU A 14 -4.69 10.94 10.71
N PRO A 15 -3.80 11.86 10.31
CA PRO A 15 -4.14 12.87 9.33
C PRO A 15 -4.48 12.24 7.97
N GLN A 16 -5.63 12.61 7.40
CA GLN A 16 -6.10 12.05 6.13
C GLN A 16 -5.06 12.18 5.01
N GLY A 17 -4.33 13.30 4.92
CA GLY A 17 -3.29 13.49 3.91
C GLY A 17 -2.13 12.51 4.03
N ILE A 18 -1.75 12.11 5.26
CA ILE A 18 -0.69 11.12 5.49
C ILE A 18 -1.20 9.73 5.08
N THR A 19 -2.40 9.36 5.51
CA THR A 19 -3.06 8.10 5.14
C THR A 19 -3.21 7.98 3.63
N ARG A 20 -3.69 9.03 2.96
CA ARG A 20 -3.82 9.09 1.49
C ARG A 20 -2.50 8.93 0.77
N SER A 21 -1.44 9.60 1.26
CA SER A 21 -0.11 9.51 0.66
C SER A 21 0.45 8.09 0.77
N LEU A 22 0.27 7.43 1.91
CA LEU A 22 0.65 6.02 2.08
C LEU A 22 -0.20 5.09 1.20
N ALA A 23 -1.51 5.30 1.14
CA ALA A 23 -2.40 4.53 0.26
C ALA A 23 -1.96 4.63 -1.20
N GLY A 24 -1.64 5.84 -1.67
CA GLY A 24 -1.13 6.08 -3.01
C GLY A 24 0.19 5.36 -3.29
N LEU A 25 1.12 5.36 -2.32
CA LEU A 25 2.38 4.62 -2.42
C LEU A 25 2.11 3.11 -2.56
N LEU A 26 1.31 2.53 -1.67
CA LEU A 26 0.98 1.10 -1.71
C LEU A 26 0.30 0.72 -3.03
N ARG A 27 -0.57 1.60 -3.56
CA ARG A 27 -1.27 1.41 -4.82
C ARG A 27 -0.36 1.57 -6.04
N TYR A 28 0.64 2.42 -5.97
CA TYR A 28 1.67 2.55 -7.00
C TYR A 28 2.48 1.26 -7.13
N TYR A 29 2.82 0.62 -6.00
CA TYR A 29 3.46 -0.71 -5.98
C TYR A 29 2.50 -1.88 -6.18
N LYS A 30 1.26 -1.64 -6.62
CA LYS A 30 0.40 -2.71 -7.15
C LYS A 30 0.92 -3.17 -8.50
N VAL A 31 1.94 -4.02 -8.46
CA VAL A 31 2.70 -4.48 -9.63
C VAL A 31 2.60 -5.99 -9.81
N SER A 32 2.78 -6.43 -11.06
CA SER A 32 2.98 -7.83 -11.41
C SER A 32 4.31 -8.03 -12.12
N LYS A 33 4.99 -9.14 -11.85
CA LYS A 33 6.26 -9.50 -12.50
C LYS A 33 5.98 -10.00 -13.92
N THR A 34 6.70 -9.46 -14.90
CA THR A 34 6.64 -9.82 -16.31
C THR A 34 8.03 -10.06 -16.87
N GLU A 35 8.15 -10.53 -18.11
CA GLU A 35 9.45 -10.66 -18.80
C GLU A 35 10.21 -9.33 -18.91
N GLN A 36 9.50 -8.19 -18.90
CA GLN A 36 10.06 -6.85 -19.04
C GLN A 36 10.32 -6.16 -17.67
N GLY A 37 10.16 -6.89 -16.57
CA GLY A 37 10.26 -6.37 -15.20
C GLY A 37 8.90 -6.23 -14.52
N TYR A 38 8.81 -5.34 -13.53
CA TYR A 38 7.58 -5.13 -12.75
C TYR A 38 6.70 -4.07 -13.41
N VAL A 39 5.44 -4.43 -13.66
CA VAL A 39 4.47 -3.58 -14.36
C VAL A 39 3.31 -3.28 -13.44
N GLY A 40 3.02 -2.00 -13.24
CA GLY A 40 1.83 -1.50 -12.57
C GLY A 40 0.82 -0.91 -13.57
N THR A 41 -0.32 -0.47 -13.05
CA THR A 41 -1.41 0.12 -13.84
C THR A 41 -1.90 1.41 -13.20
N THR A 42 -2.04 2.48 -13.99
CA THR A 42 -2.57 3.78 -13.53
C THR A 42 -4.04 3.63 -13.16
N LEU A 43 -4.61 4.63 -12.48
CA LEU A 43 -6.06 4.68 -12.20
C LEU A 43 -6.89 4.68 -13.50
N ALA A 44 -6.32 5.20 -14.60
CA ALA A 44 -6.93 5.16 -15.93
C ALA A 44 -6.70 3.85 -16.71
N GLY A 45 -6.12 2.81 -16.08
CA GLY A 45 -5.88 1.53 -16.74
C GLY A 45 -4.63 1.44 -17.62
N THR A 46 -3.80 2.50 -17.68
CA THR A 46 -2.59 2.50 -18.50
C THR A 46 -1.44 1.76 -17.80
N LYS A 47 -0.77 0.84 -18.50
CA LYS A 47 0.37 0.09 -17.94
C LYS A 47 1.63 0.95 -17.89
N TYR A 48 2.45 0.76 -16.86
CA TYR A 48 3.77 1.38 -16.73
C TYR A 48 4.75 0.46 -16.02
N THR A 49 6.05 0.60 -16.32
CA THR A 49 7.12 -0.11 -15.62
C THR A 49 7.47 0.62 -14.33
N VAL A 50 7.56 -0.13 -13.24
CA VAL A 50 8.09 0.36 -11.96
C VAL A 50 9.56 -0.04 -11.86
N ARG A 51 10.41 0.93 -11.49
CA ARG A 51 11.84 0.73 -11.32
C ARG A 51 12.21 1.09 -9.89
N ASP A 52 12.61 0.08 -9.14
CA ASP A 52 13.01 0.17 -7.75
C ASP A 52 13.86 -1.06 -7.39
N GLU A 53 14.24 -1.18 -6.13
CA GLU A 53 14.93 -2.34 -5.59
C GLU A 53 14.12 -3.63 -5.81
N ALA A 54 14.77 -4.63 -6.40
CA ALA A 54 14.10 -5.87 -6.82
C ALA A 54 13.42 -6.60 -5.65
N VAL A 55 14.06 -6.59 -4.47
CA VAL A 55 13.52 -7.21 -3.25
C VAL A 55 12.23 -6.53 -2.78
N VAL A 56 12.15 -5.20 -2.89
CA VAL A 56 10.95 -4.43 -2.54
C VAL A 56 9.83 -4.75 -3.51
N LEU A 57 10.11 -4.73 -4.82
CA LEU A 57 9.13 -5.04 -5.85
C LEU A 57 8.62 -6.48 -5.76
N GLU A 58 9.49 -7.43 -5.43
CA GLU A 58 9.12 -8.83 -5.20
C GLU A 58 8.20 -8.99 -3.99
N ALA A 59 8.51 -8.35 -2.86
CA ALA A 59 7.67 -8.37 -1.67
C ALA A 59 6.27 -7.77 -1.94
N PHE A 60 6.20 -6.62 -2.61
CA PHE A 60 4.93 -6.01 -3.00
C PHE A 60 4.14 -6.90 -3.97
N ALA A 61 4.77 -7.41 -5.02
CA ALA A 61 4.11 -8.27 -6.00
C ALA A 61 3.54 -9.54 -5.37
N ALA A 62 4.27 -10.18 -4.43
CA ALA A 62 3.83 -11.38 -3.74
C ALA A 62 2.60 -11.14 -2.85
N ILE A 63 2.50 -9.97 -2.22
CA ILE A 63 1.34 -9.60 -1.41
C ILE A 63 0.14 -9.25 -2.30
N TRP A 64 0.35 -8.43 -3.34
CA TRP A 64 -0.71 -8.03 -4.26
C TRP A 64 -1.29 -9.20 -5.07
N LEU A 65 -0.51 -10.26 -5.33
CA LEU A 65 -1.00 -11.47 -5.98
C LEU A 65 -2.20 -12.10 -5.25
N LYS A 66 -2.29 -11.93 -3.92
CA LYS A 66 -3.34 -12.48 -3.06
C LYS A 66 -4.64 -11.68 -3.09
N GLU A 67 -4.68 -10.53 -3.78
CA GLU A 67 -5.89 -9.69 -3.85
C GLU A 67 -7.10 -10.41 -4.47
N ASN A 68 -6.86 -11.41 -5.33
CA ASN A 68 -7.95 -12.22 -5.90
C ASN A 68 -8.51 -13.27 -4.91
N GLU A 69 -7.80 -13.54 -3.81
CA GLU A 69 -8.12 -14.60 -2.84
C GLU A 69 -8.51 -14.04 -1.47
N GLN A 70 -8.22 -12.76 -1.21
CA GLN A 70 -8.35 -12.11 0.08
C GLN A 70 -9.12 -10.80 -0.04
N SER A 71 -9.67 -10.32 1.08
CA SER A 71 -10.29 -8.99 1.08
C SER A 71 -9.24 -7.90 0.87
N THR A 72 -9.64 -6.75 0.32
CA THR A 72 -8.76 -5.58 0.17
C THR A 72 -8.18 -5.12 1.52
N LEU A 73 -8.93 -5.30 2.61
CA LEU A 73 -8.46 -5.01 3.97
C LEU A 73 -7.35 -5.96 4.42
N ASP A 74 -7.45 -7.25 4.09
CA ASP A 74 -6.41 -8.22 4.42
C ASP A 74 -5.12 -7.95 3.61
N VAL A 75 -5.26 -7.54 2.35
CA VAL A 75 -4.12 -7.08 1.54
C VAL A 75 -3.47 -5.84 2.16
N ALA A 76 -4.26 -4.84 2.55
CA ALA A 76 -3.74 -3.64 3.23
C ALA A 76 -2.98 -4.00 4.52
N ARG A 77 -3.55 -4.88 5.35
CA ARG A 77 -2.89 -5.37 6.57
C ARG A 77 -1.59 -6.12 6.27
N ALA A 78 -1.58 -6.98 5.26
CA ALA A 78 -0.39 -7.71 4.86
C ALA A 78 0.73 -6.78 4.38
N LEU A 79 0.41 -5.75 3.59
CA LEU A 79 1.36 -4.73 3.17
C LEU A 79 1.92 -3.95 4.35
N LEU A 80 1.07 -3.50 5.27
CA LEU A 80 1.47 -2.74 6.46
C LEU A 80 2.28 -3.57 7.47
N ARG A 81 2.05 -4.88 7.53
CA ARG A 81 2.76 -5.80 8.42
C ARG A 81 4.18 -6.13 7.96
N SER A 82 4.50 -5.91 6.69
CA SER A 82 5.80 -6.31 6.12
C SER A 82 6.97 -5.53 6.74
N VAL A 83 7.67 -6.17 7.67
CA VAL A 83 8.84 -5.59 8.34
C VAL A 83 9.97 -5.32 7.36
N ASP A 84 10.09 -6.12 6.29
CA ASP A 84 11.09 -5.88 5.24
C ASP A 84 10.85 -4.56 4.48
N LEU A 85 9.60 -4.08 4.44
CA LEU A 85 9.25 -2.81 3.80
C LEU A 85 9.34 -1.60 4.76
N TRP A 86 9.09 -1.81 6.05
CA TRP A 86 8.87 -0.71 7.00
C TRP A 86 9.78 -0.73 8.22
N GLU A 87 10.62 -1.76 8.36
CA GLU A 87 11.43 -2.08 9.55
C GLU A 87 10.59 -2.34 10.82
N LYS A 88 9.26 -2.33 10.71
CA LYS A 88 8.31 -2.57 11.80
C LYS A 88 6.93 -2.96 11.30
N ASP A 89 6.12 -3.56 12.17
CA ASP A 89 4.70 -3.85 11.87
C ASP A 89 3.85 -2.59 12.00
N LEU A 90 3.39 -2.03 10.87
CA LEU A 90 2.47 -0.88 10.85
C LEU A 90 1.00 -1.28 10.93
N SER A 91 0.67 -2.57 10.77
CA SER A 91 -0.71 -3.05 10.80
C SER A 91 -1.35 -2.94 12.19
N ALA A 92 -0.52 -2.80 13.23
CA ALA A 92 -0.97 -2.56 14.61
C ALA A 92 -1.47 -1.13 14.86
N ILE A 93 -1.23 -0.18 13.94
CA ILE A 93 -1.71 1.19 14.07
C ILE A 93 -3.23 1.19 13.85
N HIS A 94 -3.97 1.55 14.91
CA HIS A 94 -5.42 1.53 14.90
C HIS A 94 -6.02 2.38 13.78
N GLY A 95 -6.92 1.79 12.98
CA GLY A 95 -7.64 2.45 11.90
C GLY A 95 -6.81 2.73 10.65
N LEU A 96 -5.51 2.41 10.63
CA LEU A 96 -4.67 2.67 9.47
C LEU A 96 -5.09 1.82 8.26
N ALA A 97 -5.24 0.50 8.44
CA ALA A 97 -5.58 -0.40 7.34
C ALA A 97 -6.95 -0.05 6.72
N GLU A 98 -7.93 0.25 7.57
CA GLU A 98 -9.27 0.69 7.15
C GLU A 98 -9.19 2.01 6.37
N GLY A 99 -8.43 3.00 6.88
CA GLY A 99 -8.22 4.27 6.18
C GLY A 99 -7.48 4.11 4.84
N ILE A 100 -6.55 3.16 4.73
CA ILE A 100 -5.91 2.84 3.43
C ILE A 100 -6.93 2.31 2.43
N VAL A 101 -7.81 1.40 2.84
CA VAL A 101 -8.85 0.83 1.98
C VAL A 101 -9.82 1.90 1.49
N GLU A 102 -10.26 2.79 2.39
CA GLU A 102 -11.13 3.92 2.04
C GLU A 102 -10.44 4.83 0.98
N GLN A 103 -9.18 5.16 1.19
CA GLN A 103 -8.42 5.98 0.24
C GLN A 103 -8.20 5.30 -1.11
N TRP A 104 -8.04 3.98 -1.16
CA TRP A 104 -8.01 3.26 -2.44
C TRP A 104 -9.35 3.30 -3.16
N GLN A 105 -10.47 3.13 -2.45
CA GLN A 105 -11.81 3.21 -3.03
C GLN A 105 -12.08 4.61 -3.62
N GLU A 106 -11.69 5.67 -2.91
CA GLU A 106 -11.76 7.04 -3.43
C GLU A 106 -10.93 7.18 -4.73
N MET A 107 -9.66 6.77 -4.71
CA MET A 107 -8.77 6.88 -5.89
C MET A 107 -9.30 6.12 -7.11
N GLU A 108 -9.85 4.92 -6.92
CA GLU A 108 -10.30 4.05 -8.01
C GLU A 108 -11.71 4.39 -8.50
N SER A 109 -12.54 5.02 -7.67
CA SER A 109 -13.88 5.48 -8.07
C SER A 109 -13.85 6.78 -8.87
N GLY A 110 -12.71 7.49 -8.90
CA GLY A 110 -12.55 8.75 -9.63
C GLY A 110 -13.34 9.92 -9.03
N LEU A 111 -13.79 9.78 -7.78
CA LEU A 111 -14.49 10.79 -7.00
C LEU A 111 -13.54 11.63 -6.14
#